data_AF-A0A3C1WW20-F1
#
_entry.id   AF-A0A3C1WW20-F1
#
_cell.length_a   1.000
_cell.length_b   1.000
_cell.length_c   1.000
_cell.angle_alpha   90.00
_cell.angle_beta   90.00
_cell.angle_gamma   90.00
#
_symmetry.space_group_name_H-M   'P 1'
#
loop_
_entity.id
_entity.type
_entity.pdbx_description
1 polymer ?
#
loop_
_entity_poly.entity_id
_entity_poly.type
_entity_poly.pdbx_seq_one_letter_code
_entity_poly.pdbx_strand_id
1 'polypeptide(L)'
;MTTIEGYVDHIIFRNETNAYTVLVLSPDEPVKEEGLDDPREITCVGVFPSVTQGENLRVTGSFTVHENFGKQLKVSSYEEIAPKDTQALYRYLSSGAVKGVGEGLAKRIIDKFGEKTFEIMEIEPERLAEVKGISERKAIQIAGDLRRKHDQRQVMLELSKLNITAGTSLKIYNKYGQTAMTVIKKNPYRLAEEIDGIGFKT
;
A
#
# COMPACT_ATOMS: atom_id res chain seq x y z
N MET A 1 0.23 16.88 -16.36
CA MET A 1 0.22 15.77 -15.39
C MET A 1 -1.16 15.15 -15.43
N THR A 2 -1.23 13.82 -15.38
CA THR A 2 -2.46 13.04 -15.46
C THR A 2 -2.70 12.39 -14.11
N THR A 3 -3.96 12.38 -13.66
CA THR A 3 -4.39 11.70 -12.43
C THR A 3 -5.30 10.54 -12.80
N ILE A 4 -5.03 9.37 -12.23
CA ILE A 4 -5.75 8.12 -12.50
C ILE A 4 -6.12 7.49 -11.16
N GLU A 5 -7.37 7.10 -11.01
CA GLU A 5 -7.85 6.27 -9.89
C GLU A 5 -8.04 4.84 -10.39
N GLY A 6 -7.70 3.87 -9.56
CA GLY A 6 -7.80 2.45 -9.90
C GLY A 6 -7.34 1.57 -8.76
N TYR A 7 -7.21 0.27 -9.02
CA TYR A 7 -6.61 -0.67 -8.09
C TYR A 7 -5.29 -1.22 -8.63
N VAL A 8 -4.38 -1.58 -7.71
CA VAL A 8 -3.12 -2.25 -8.06
C VAL A 8 -3.46 -3.69 -8.45
N ASP A 9 -3.39 -4.01 -9.73
CA ASP A 9 -3.68 -5.36 -10.21
C ASP A 9 -2.59 -6.34 -9.78
N HIS A 10 -1.33 -5.99 -10.03
CA HIS A 10 -0.15 -6.72 -9.55
C HIS A 10 1.09 -5.81 -9.52
N ILE A 11 2.11 -6.25 -8.77
CA ILE A 11 3.41 -5.59 -8.70
C ILE A 11 4.40 -6.42 -9.53
N ILE A 12 4.95 -5.81 -10.59
CA ILE A 12 5.95 -6.45 -11.48
C ILE A 12 7.30 -6.52 -10.78
N PHE A 13 7.70 -5.42 -10.13
CA PHE A 13 9.00 -5.30 -9.49
C PHE A 13 8.92 -4.35 -8.30
N ARG A 14 9.64 -4.68 -7.23
CA ARG A 14 9.86 -3.78 -6.09
C ARG A 14 11.29 -3.86 -5.62
N ASN A 15 11.92 -2.70 -5.47
CA ASN A 15 13.18 -2.55 -4.79
C ASN A 15 12.93 -2.30 -3.30
N GLU A 16 13.24 -3.30 -2.47
CA GLU A 16 13.06 -3.24 -1.01
C GLU A 16 13.93 -2.20 -0.30
N THR A 17 14.94 -1.63 -0.97
CA THR A 17 15.84 -0.64 -0.37
C THR A 17 15.36 0.79 -0.55
N ASN A 18 14.83 1.15 -1.72
CA ASN A 18 14.42 2.54 -2.03
C ASN A 18 12.93 2.68 -2.35
N ALA A 19 12.16 1.60 -2.24
CA ALA A 19 10.74 1.51 -2.55
C ALA A 19 10.38 1.86 -4.00
N TYR A 20 11.35 1.86 -4.92
CA TYR A 20 11.07 1.95 -6.35
C TYR A 20 10.25 0.73 -6.77
N THR A 21 9.08 0.97 -7.34
CA THR A 21 8.11 -0.06 -7.67
C THR A 21 7.64 0.15 -9.10
N VAL A 22 7.53 -0.97 -9.82
CA VAL A 22 6.84 -1.09 -11.10
C VAL A 22 5.59 -1.91 -10.82
N LEU A 23 4.42 -1.31 -11.01
CA LEU A 23 3.13 -1.94 -10.77
C LEU A 23 2.20 -1.72 -11.96
N VAL A 24 1.23 -2.62 -12.11
CA VAL A 24 0.12 -2.42 -13.04
C VAL A 24 -1.08 -1.91 -12.25
N LEU A 25 -1.59 -0.76 -12.66
CA LEU A 25 -2.81 -0.16 -12.15
C LEU A 25 -3.94 -0.43 -13.14
N SER A 26 -5.01 -1.07 -12.67
CA SER A 26 -6.27 -1.17 -13.39
C SER A 26 -7.13 0.04 -13.05
N PRO A 27 -7.32 0.99 -13.97
CA PRO A 27 -8.03 2.22 -13.70
C PRO A 27 -9.54 1.97 -13.60
N ASP A 28 -10.21 2.78 -12.77
CA ASP A 28 -11.66 2.73 -12.61
C ASP A 28 -12.38 3.05 -13.94
N GLU A 29 -11.77 3.90 -14.77
CA GLU A 29 -12.23 4.28 -16.12
C GLU A 29 -11.11 4.09 -17.14
N PRO A 30 -11.41 3.65 -18.39
CA PRO A 30 -10.41 3.50 -19.44
C PRO A 30 -9.65 4.81 -19.71
N VAL A 31 -8.32 4.73 -19.66
CA VAL A 31 -7.44 5.89 -19.85
C VAL A 31 -7.30 6.20 -21.34
N LYS A 32 -7.59 7.45 -21.69
CA LYS A 32 -7.50 7.95 -23.07
C LYS A 32 -6.12 8.59 -23.30
N GLU A 33 -5.12 7.74 -23.48
CA GLU A 33 -3.75 8.16 -23.81
C GLU A 33 -3.28 7.39 -25.04
N GLU A 34 -2.74 8.09 -26.04
CA GLU A 34 -2.24 7.46 -27.26
C GLU A 34 -0.99 6.60 -26.99
N GLY A 35 -0.91 5.45 -27.66
CA GLY A 35 0.20 4.52 -27.53
C GLY A 35 0.20 3.66 -26.26
N LEU A 36 -0.96 3.54 -25.59
CA LEU A 36 -1.21 2.46 -24.63
C LEU A 36 -1.62 1.18 -25.35
N ASP A 37 -1.12 0.04 -24.89
CA ASP A 37 -1.53 -1.28 -25.39
C ASP A 37 -2.95 -1.65 -24.93
N ASP A 38 -3.27 -1.38 -23.66
CA ASP A 38 -4.61 -1.53 -23.09
C ASP A 38 -4.97 -0.29 -22.25
N PRO A 39 -6.08 0.41 -22.53
CA PRO A 39 -6.52 1.55 -21.72
C PRO A 39 -6.97 1.18 -20.30
N ARG A 40 -7.07 -0.12 -19.96
CA ARG A 40 -7.42 -0.66 -18.64
C ARG A 40 -6.23 -1.26 -17.89
N GLU A 41 -5.02 -1.18 -18.43
CA GLU A 41 -3.80 -1.63 -17.75
C GLU A 41 -2.71 -0.57 -17.88
N ILE A 42 -2.43 0.12 -16.78
CA ILE A 42 -1.45 1.21 -16.77
C ILE A 42 -0.23 0.78 -15.98
N THR A 43 0.91 0.61 -16.65
CA THR A 43 2.18 0.41 -15.97
C THR A 43 2.60 1.71 -15.29
N CYS A 44 2.63 1.71 -13.96
CA CYS A 44 3.08 2.82 -13.14
C CYS A 44 4.49 2.54 -12.61
N VAL A 45 5.36 3.55 -12.70
CA VAL A 45 6.72 3.52 -12.16
C VAL A 45 6.96 4.69 -11.23
N GLY A 46 7.58 4.44 -10.09
CA GLY A 46 7.80 5.47 -9.09
C GLY A 46 8.21 4.91 -7.74
N VAL A 47 8.21 5.76 -6.71
CA VAL A 47 8.53 5.37 -5.35
C VAL A 47 7.23 5.16 -4.56
N PHE A 48 7.01 3.94 -4.09
CA PHE A 48 5.81 3.53 -3.37
C PHE A 48 6.17 2.85 -2.05
N PRO A 49 6.32 3.62 -0.94
CA PRO A 49 6.81 3.11 0.33
C PRO A 49 6.05 1.91 0.92
N SER A 50 4.74 1.83 0.71
CA SER A 50 3.88 0.85 1.38
C SER A 50 2.83 0.20 0.49
N VAL A 51 2.93 0.34 -0.84
CA VAL A 51 1.90 -0.16 -1.75
C VAL A 51 1.80 -1.69 -1.71
N THR A 52 0.58 -2.21 -1.79
CA THR A 52 0.29 -3.63 -1.95
C THR A 52 -0.61 -3.87 -3.15
N GLN A 53 -0.55 -5.09 -3.71
CA GLN A 53 -1.55 -5.58 -4.64
C GLN A 53 -2.97 -5.47 -4.04
N GLY A 54 -3.95 -5.17 -4.89
CA GLY A 54 -5.36 -5.02 -4.52
C GLY A 54 -5.73 -3.70 -3.84
N GLU A 55 -4.76 -2.84 -3.52
CA GLU A 55 -5.05 -1.51 -2.96
C GLU A 55 -5.61 -0.56 -4.02
N ASN A 56 -6.59 0.25 -3.63
CA ASN A 56 -7.10 1.34 -4.47
C ASN A 56 -6.18 2.54 -4.33
N LEU A 57 -5.71 3.09 -5.45
CA LEU A 57 -4.82 4.24 -5.50
C LEU A 57 -5.38 5.34 -6.39
N ARG A 58 -5.12 6.58 -6.00
CA ARG A 58 -5.10 7.75 -6.87
C ARG A 58 -3.64 8.09 -7.15
N VAL A 59 -3.19 7.88 -8.38
CA VAL A 59 -1.82 8.22 -8.81
C VAL A 59 -1.84 9.49 -9.66
N THR A 60 -0.84 10.35 -9.49
CA THR A 60 -0.63 11.53 -10.34
C THR A 60 0.78 11.48 -10.92
N GLY A 61 0.91 11.76 -12.21
CA GLY A 61 2.20 11.67 -12.89
C GLY A 61 2.19 12.16 -14.34
N SER A 62 3.15 11.70 -15.11
CA SER A 62 3.28 11.97 -16.54
C SER A 62 3.64 10.71 -17.30
N PHE A 63 3.02 10.49 -18.45
CA PHE A 63 3.41 9.39 -19.32
C PHE A 63 4.80 9.61 -19.90
N THR A 64 5.56 8.53 -19.97
CA THR A 64 6.89 8.44 -20.58
C THR A 64 6.98 7.16 -21.38
N VAL A 65 7.91 7.10 -22.34
CA VAL A 65 8.19 5.88 -23.10
C VAL A 65 9.54 5.33 -22.65
N HIS A 66 9.57 4.07 -22.25
CA HIS A 66 10.79 3.34 -21.95
C HIS A 66 11.19 2.51 -23.18
N GLU A 67 12.47 2.52 -23.54
CA GLU A 67 12.98 1.89 -24.78
C GLU A 67 12.58 0.41 -24.92
N ASN A 68 12.63 -0.35 -23.81
CA ASN A 68 12.33 -1.79 -23.81
C ASN A 68 10.92 -2.17 -23.33
N PHE A 69 10.21 -1.26 -22.64
CA PHE A 69 8.97 -1.61 -21.91
C PHE A 69 7.77 -0.76 -22.35
N GLY A 70 7.94 0.06 -23.38
CA GLY A 70 6.86 0.86 -23.93
C GLY A 70 6.39 1.97 -23.00
N LYS A 71 5.10 2.30 -23.08
CA LYS A 71 4.53 3.47 -22.42
C LYS A 71 4.21 3.19 -20.95
N GLN A 72 4.64 4.10 -20.08
CA GLN A 72 4.50 3.97 -18.64
C GLN A 72 4.11 5.31 -18.01
N LEU A 73 3.36 5.29 -16.92
CA LEU A 73 3.10 6.46 -16.11
C LEU A 73 4.21 6.62 -15.06
N LYS A 74 5.03 7.67 -15.20
CA LYS A 74 5.98 8.08 -14.17
C LYS A 74 5.22 8.82 -13.07
N VAL A 75 5.01 8.15 -11.94
CA VAL A 75 4.22 8.65 -10.80
C VAL A 75 5.07 9.62 -9.97
N SER A 76 4.55 10.83 -9.79
CA SER A 76 5.14 11.87 -8.94
C SER A 76 4.54 11.88 -7.54
N SER A 77 3.28 11.48 -7.41
CA SER A 77 2.59 11.36 -6.12
C SER A 77 1.48 10.33 -6.22
N TYR A 78 1.14 9.72 -5.09
CA TYR A 78 -0.02 8.84 -4.99
C TYR A 78 -0.69 8.96 -3.62
N GLU A 79 -1.95 8.57 -3.58
CA GLU A 79 -2.76 8.46 -2.38
C GLU A 79 -3.49 7.12 -2.43
N GLU A 80 -3.45 6.33 -1.37
CA GLU A 80 -4.33 5.16 -1.26
C GLU A 80 -5.72 5.65 -0.85
N ILE A 81 -6.72 5.18 -1.61
CA ILE A 81 -8.13 5.44 -1.42
C ILE A 81 -8.72 4.24 -0.69
N ALA A 82 -9.54 4.48 0.33
CA ALA A 82 -10.28 3.41 0.98
C ALA A 82 -11.12 2.66 -0.08
N PRO A 83 -11.15 1.31 -0.07
CA PRO A 83 -11.94 0.59 -1.07
C PRO A 83 -13.41 0.98 -0.94
N LYS A 84 -14.01 1.38 -2.07
CA LYS A 84 -15.31 2.08 -2.11
C LYS A 84 -16.51 1.14 -2.05
N ASP A 85 -16.29 -0.16 -2.23
CA ASP A 85 -17.35 -1.17 -2.30
C ASP A 85 -16.85 -2.57 -1.87
N THR A 86 -17.78 -3.52 -1.81
CA THR A 86 -17.51 -4.91 -1.44
C THR A 86 -16.60 -5.64 -2.45
N GLN A 87 -16.61 -5.24 -3.73
CA GLN A 87 -15.74 -5.82 -4.75
C GLN A 87 -14.29 -5.37 -4.56
N ALA A 88 -14.07 -4.10 -4.26
CA ALA A 88 -12.77 -3.53 -3.96
C ALA A 88 -12.21 -4.14 -2.68
N LEU A 89 -13.04 -4.33 -1.65
CA LEU A 89 -12.61 -5.03 -0.44
C LEU A 89 -12.33 -6.52 -0.70
N TYR A 90 -13.15 -7.20 -1.51
CA TYR A 90 -12.87 -8.56 -1.93
C TYR A 90 -11.51 -8.67 -2.62
N ARG A 91 -11.22 -7.78 -3.58
CA ARG A 91 -9.92 -7.72 -4.27
C ARG A 91 -8.77 -7.50 -3.29
N TYR A 92 -8.91 -6.54 -2.38
CA TYR A 92 -7.91 -6.26 -1.36
C TYR A 92 -7.65 -7.45 -0.42
N LEU A 93 -8.70 -8.12 0.06
CA LEU A 93 -8.55 -9.30 0.92
C LEU A 93 -7.97 -10.50 0.16
N SER A 94 -8.24 -10.60 -1.14
CA SER A 94 -7.82 -11.71 -1.99
C SER A 94 -6.39 -11.55 -2.51
N SER A 95 -5.85 -10.32 -2.54
CA SER A 95 -4.54 -10.00 -3.11
C SER A 95 -3.35 -10.49 -2.27
N GLY A 96 -3.61 -11.12 -1.13
CA GLY A 96 -2.57 -11.46 -0.15
C GLY A 96 -2.11 -10.25 0.68
N ALA A 97 -2.81 -9.11 0.60
CA ALA A 97 -2.54 -7.96 1.46
C ALA A 97 -2.70 -8.30 2.95
N VAL A 98 -3.59 -9.24 3.28
CA VAL A 98 -3.74 -9.79 4.63
C VAL A 98 -3.25 -11.24 4.65
N LYS A 99 -2.25 -11.52 5.49
CA LYS A 99 -1.62 -12.84 5.50
C LYS A 99 -2.64 -13.91 5.93
N GLY A 100 -2.78 -14.94 5.10
CA GLY A 100 -3.69 -16.06 5.38
C GLY A 100 -5.15 -15.81 5.00
N VAL A 101 -5.46 -14.68 4.36
CA VAL A 101 -6.71 -14.45 3.64
C VAL A 101 -6.41 -14.55 2.15
N GLY A 102 -6.94 -15.58 1.50
CA GLY A 102 -6.94 -15.70 0.04
C GLY A 102 -8.37 -15.67 -0.48
N GLU A 103 -8.54 -15.75 -1.80
CA GLU A 103 -9.83 -15.62 -2.50
C GLU A 103 -10.99 -16.36 -1.81
N GLY A 104 -10.83 -17.65 -1.51
CA GLY A 104 -11.90 -18.45 -0.91
C GLY A 104 -12.28 -18.02 0.52
N LEU A 105 -11.37 -17.41 1.28
CA LEU A 105 -11.68 -16.85 2.60
C LEU A 105 -12.23 -15.43 2.49
N ALA A 106 -11.63 -14.60 1.63
CA ALA A 106 -12.13 -13.26 1.31
C ALA A 106 -13.59 -13.31 0.88
N LYS A 107 -13.94 -14.24 -0.02
CA LYS A 107 -15.32 -14.43 -0.49
C LYS A 107 -16.28 -14.70 0.67
N ARG A 108 -15.92 -15.63 1.57
CA ARG A 108 -16.76 -15.96 2.74
C ARG A 108 -16.92 -14.80 3.72
N ILE A 109 -15.90 -13.96 3.89
CA ILE A 109 -15.97 -12.76 4.72
C ILE A 109 -16.98 -11.78 4.11
N ILE A 110 -16.89 -11.52 2.81
CA ILE A 110 -17.78 -10.62 2.09
C ILE A 110 -19.21 -11.17 2.05
N ASP A 111 -19.40 -12.46 1.77
CA ASP A 111 -20.73 -13.10 1.77
C ASP A 111 -21.44 -12.99 3.14
N LYS A 112 -20.66 -12.99 4.23
CA LYS A 112 -21.20 -12.94 5.60
C LYS A 112 -21.49 -11.51 6.06
N PHE A 113 -20.63 -10.55 5.75
CA PHE A 113 -20.69 -9.20 6.32
C PHE A 113 -21.00 -8.08 5.32
N GLY A 114 -20.82 -8.34 4.02
CA GLY A 114 -21.07 -7.39 2.95
C GLY A 114 -20.35 -6.06 3.17
N GLU A 115 -21.09 -4.95 3.09
CA GLU A 115 -20.55 -3.60 3.28
C GLU A 115 -20.01 -3.36 4.70
N LYS A 116 -20.47 -4.13 5.69
CA LYS A 116 -20.02 -4.01 7.08
C LYS A 116 -18.66 -4.65 7.33
N THR A 117 -18.07 -5.33 6.34
CA THR A 117 -16.77 -5.99 6.53
C THR A 117 -15.70 -5.00 6.99
N PHE A 118 -15.65 -3.78 6.44
CA PHE A 118 -14.68 -2.77 6.86
C PHE A 118 -14.79 -2.43 8.35
N GLU A 119 -16.00 -2.05 8.76
CA GLU A 119 -16.30 -1.69 10.14
C GLU A 119 -15.97 -2.83 11.11
N ILE A 120 -16.33 -4.07 10.75
CA ILE A 120 -16.05 -5.25 11.57
C ILE A 120 -14.56 -5.49 11.70
N MET A 121 -13.79 -5.35 10.63
CA MET A 121 -12.33 -5.56 10.68
C MET A 121 -11.62 -4.51 11.55
N GLU A 122 -12.17 -3.30 11.66
CA GLU A 122 -11.58 -2.19 12.40
C GLU A 122 -12.03 -2.14 13.87
N ILE A 123 -13.33 -2.34 14.13
CA ILE A 123 -13.98 -2.10 15.43
C ILE A 123 -14.18 -3.42 16.20
N GLU A 124 -14.70 -4.46 15.55
CA GLU A 124 -15.12 -5.72 16.19
C GLU A 124 -14.48 -6.95 15.50
N PRO A 125 -13.14 -7.01 15.40
CA PRO A 125 -12.47 -7.98 14.56
C PRO A 125 -12.76 -9.43 14.96
N GLU A 126 -13.03 -9.69 16.24
CA GLU A 126 -13.45 -10.99 16.77
C GLU A 126 -14.64 -11.60 16.02
N ARG A 127 -15.55 -10.77 15.49
CA ARG A 127 -16.70 -11.23 14.72
C ARG A 127 -16.30 -11.91 13.42
N LEU A 128 -15.10 -11.67 12.89
CA LEU A 128 -14.58 -12.45 11.77
C LEU A 128 -14.55 -13.96 12.07
N ALA A 129 -14.49 -14.38 13.34
CA ALA A 129 -14.58 -15.79 13.74
C ALA A 129 -15.97 -16.42 13.47
N GLU A 130 -17.01 -15.63 13.20
CA GLU A 130 -18.29 -16.14 12.71
C GLU A 130 -18.18 -16.73 11.29
N VAL A 131 -17.11 -16.41 10.56
CA VAL A 131 -16.84 -16.94 9.22
C VAL A 131 -16.15 -18.29 9.35
N LYS A 132 -16.79 -19.35 8.81
CA LYS A 132 -16.19 -20.70 8.76
C LYS A 132 -14.77 -20.63 8.20
N GLY A 133 -13.79 -21.15 8.94
CA GLY A 133 -12.37 -21.13 8.56
C GLY A 133 -11.56 -19.95 9.11
N ILE A 134 -12.18 -19.09 9.93
CA ILE A 134 -11.52 -18.07 10.75
C ILE A 134 -11.69 -18.45 12.22
N SER A 135 -10.60 -18.61 12.94
CA SER A 135 -10.62 -18.69 14.40
C SER A 135 -10.51 -17.28 14.99
N GLU A 136 -10.91 -17.08 16.24
CA GLU A 136 -10.70 -15.80 16.96
C GLU A 136 -9.24 -15.33 16.89
N ARG A 137 -8.28 -16.26 17.04
CA ARG A 137 -6.86 -15.95 16.88
C ARG A 137 -6.53 -15.39 15.49
N LYS A 138 -7.11 -16.00 14.44
CA LYS A 138 -6.90 -15.55 13.06
C LYS A 138 -7.60 -14.20 12.81
N ALA A 139 -8.78 -14.00 13.39
CA ALA A 139 -9.51 -12.74 13.35
C ALA A 139 -8.69 -11.57 13.94
N ILE A 140 -8.13 -11.76 15.14
CA ILE A 140 -7.23 -10.79 15.78
C ILE A 140 -5.98 -10.54 14.93
N GLN A 141 -5.40 -11.60 14.34
CA GLN A 141 -4.23 -11.46 13.47
C GLN A 141 -4.55 -10.63 12.22
N ILE A 142 -5.68 -10.88 11.56
CA ILE A 142 -6.15 -10.14 10.38
C ILE A 142 -6.25 -8.64 10.70
N ALA A 143 -6.89 -8.29 11.81
CA ALA A 143 -7.03 -6.90 12.23
C ALA A 143 -5.68 -6.26 12.61
N GLY A 144 -4.80 -7.03 13.25
CA GLY A 144 -3.44 -6.59 13.57
C GLY A 144 -2.60 -6.32 12.31
N ASP A 145 -2.76 -7.12 11.25
CA ASP A 145 -2.07 -6.91 9.97
C ASP A 145 -2.53 -5.61 9.30
N LEU A 146 -3.84 -5.35 9.26
CA LEU A 146 -4.39 -4.10 8.74
C LEU A 146 -3.89 -2.88 9.51
N ARG A 147 -3.96 -2.94 10.84
CA ARG A 147 -3.50 -1.84 11.70
C ARG A 147 -2.02 -1.55 11.49
N ARG A 148 -1.18 -2.59 11.45
CA ARG A 148 0.27 -2.42 11.18
C ARG A 148 0.55 -1.77 9.84
N LYS A 149 -0.20 -2.11 8.79
CA LYS A 149 -0.07 -1.44 7.48
C LYS A 149 -0.47 0.02 7.54
N HIS A 150 -1.60 0.32 8.18
CA HIS A 150 -2.03 1.70 8.38
C HIS A 150 -0.98 2.52 9.15
N ASP A 151 -0.44 1.97 10.23
CA ASP A 151 0.56 2.67 11.04
C ASP A 151 1.88 2.86 10.29
N GLN A 152 2.32 1.85 9.53
CA GLN A 152 3.47 1.97 8.65
C GLN A 152 3.29 3.15 7.70
N ARG A 153 2.13 3.22 7.03
CA ARG A 153 1.81 4.31 6.12
C ARG A 153 1.85 5.67 6.82
N GLN A 154 1.25 5.80 8.00
CA GLN A 154 1.27 7.05 8.75
C GLN A 154 2.70 7.51 9.07
N VAL A 155 3.56 6.60 9.52
CA VAL A 155 4.97 6.91 9.76
C VAL A 155 5.67 7.35 8.46
N MET A 156 5.44 6.66 7.34
CA MET A 156 6.04 7.04 6.05
C MET A 156 5.64 8.46 5.62
N LEU A 157 4.36 8.82 5.80
CA LEU A 157 3.84 10.16 5.49
C LEU A 157 4.40 11.25 6.40
N GLU A 158 4.64 10.96 7.68
CA GLU A 158 5.27 11.94 8.58
C GLU A 158 6.75 12.14 8.24
N LEU A 159 7.47 11.07 7.92
CA LEU A 159 8.88 11.13 7.53
C LEU A 159 9.06 11.84 6.17
N SER A 160 8.15 11.64 5.23
CA SER A 160 8.22 12.33 3.93
C SER A 160 8.05 13.85 4.07
N LYS A 161 7.23 14.33 5.03
CA LYS A 161 7.11 15.77 5.36
C LYS A 161 8.42 16.37 5.87
N LEU A 162 9.30 15.54 6.44
CA LEU A 162 10.66 15.92 6.86
C LEU A 162 11.68 15.79 5.72
N ASN A 163 11.23 15.56 4.48
CA ASN A 163 12.06 15.29 3.30
C ASN A 163 12.97 14.05 3.47
N ILE A 164 12.58 13.10 4.32
CA ILE A 164 13.28 11.83 4.46
C ILE A 164 12.86 10.93 3.30
N THR A 165 13.86 10.38 2.59
CA THR A 165 13.63 9.52 1.42
C THR A 165 12.92 8.23 1.83
N ALA A 166 12.11 7.66 0.93
CA ALA A 166 11.36 6.43 1.20
C ALA A 166 12.23 5.27 1.70
N GLY A 167 13.43 5.10 1.13
CA GLY A 167 14.37 4.07 1.58
C GLY A 167 14.84 4.28 3.02
N THR A 168 15.19 5.52 3.38
CA THR A 168 15.53 5.86 4.76
C THR A 168 14.33 5.71 5.69
N SER A 169 13.14 6.13 5.26
CA SER A 169 11.91 5.97 6.02
C SER A 169 11.58 4.50 6.31
N LEU A 170 11.83 3.61 5.34
CA LEU A 170 11.68 2.17 5.51
C LEU A 170 12.65 1.62 6.56
N LYS A 171 13.92 2.04 6.55
CA LYS A 171 14.88 1.67 7.59
C LYS A 171 14.46 2.15 8.98
N ILE A 172 14.00 3.40 9.09
CA ILE A 172 13.50 3.98 10.35
C ILE A 172 12.31 3.19 10.88
N TYR A 173 11.33 2.91 10.01
CA TYR A 173 10.15 2.13 10.41
C TYR A 173 10.51 0.70 10.81
N ASN A 174 11.39 0.02 10.09
CA ASN A 174 11.82 -1.33 10.44
C ASN A 174 12.54 -1.39 11.79
N LYS A 175 13.22 -0.31 12.20
CA LYS A 175 13.91 -0.21 13.50
C LYS A 175 12.96 0.12 14.65
N TYR A 176 12.09 1.12 14.48
CA TYR A 176 11.33 1.73 15.59
C TYR A 176 9.81 1.52 15.50
N GLY A 177 9.30 1.00 14.38
CA GLY A 177 7.88 0.84 14.11
C GLY A 177 7.11 2.13 14.32
N GLN A 178 5.97 2.02 15.01
CA GLN A 178 5.08 3.14 15.36
C GLN A 178 5.77 4.21 16.23
N THR A 179 6.83 3.86 16.96
CA THR A 179 7.54 4.79 17.85
C THR A 179 8.56 5.66 17.13
N ALA A 180 8.76 5.46 15.82
CA ALA A 180 9.72 6.20 15.00
C ALA A 180 9.62 7.72 15.22
N MET A 181 8.41 8.27 15.17
CA MET A 181 8.20 9.72 15.28
C MET A 181 8.48 10.24 16.68
N THR A 182 8.21 9.44 17.72
CA THR A 182 8.57 9.76 19.10
C THR A 182 10.09 9.76 19.30
N VAL A 183 10.79 8.77 18.73
CA VAL A 183 12.26 8.70 18.79
C VAL A 183 12.88 9.92 18.12
N ILE A 184 12.40 10.28 16.92
CA ILE A 184 12.88 11.43 16.15
C ILE A 184 12.66 12.74 16.91
N LYS A 185 11.47 12.94 17.49
CA LYS A 185 11.15 14.14 18.27
C LYS A 185 12.00 14.25 19.53
N LYS A 186 12.34 13.14 20.18
CA LYS A 186 13.10 13.12 21.43
C LYS A 186 14.61 13.27 21.20
N ASN A 187 15.15 12.55 20.23
CA ASN A 187 16.58 12.62 19.88
C ASN A 187 16.79 12.17 18.43
N PRO A 188 16.80 13.09 17.46
CA PRO A 188 16.96 12.73 16.04
C PRO A 188 18.35 12.15 15.73
N TYR A 189 19.38 12.46 16.52
CA TYR A 189 20.74 11.95 16.31
C TYR A 189 20.84 10.43 16.47
N ARG A 190 19.92 9.81 17.23
CA ARG A 190 19.84 8.35 17.34
C ARG A 190 19.66 7.66 15.99
N LEU A 191 19.03 8.34 15.02
CA LEU A 191 18.90 7.80 13.67
C LEU A 191 20.28 7.55 13.03
N ALA A 192 21.24 8.46 13.22
CA ALA A 192 22.57 8.34 12.64
C ALA A 192 23.45 7.32 13.38
N GLU A 193 23.21 7.10 14.68
CA GLU A 193 23.94 6.11 15.48
C GLU A 193 23.43 4.67 15.26
N GLU A 194 22.11 4.50 15.06
CA GLU A 194 21.47 3.18 15.10
C GLU A 194 21.00 2.66 13.74
N ILE A 195 21.10 3.48 12.67
CA ILE A 195 20.66 3.13 11.33
C ILE A 195 21.74 3.49 10.29
N ASP A 196 22.25 2.47 9.62
CA ASP A 196 23.29 2.62 8.60
C ASP A 196 22.82 3.48 7.41
N GLY A 197 23.66 4.46 7.06
CA GLY A 197 23.47 5.36 5.93
C GLY A 197 22.60 6.58 6.23
N ILE A 198 22.28 6.86 7.50
CA ILE A 198 21.69 8.14 7.93
C ILE A 198 22.79 9.03 8.48
N GLY A 199 22.96 10.21 7.89
CA GLY A 199 23.85 11.26 8.37
C GLY A 199 23.13 12.60 8.39
N PHE A 200 23.52 13.48 9.31
CA PHE A 200 23.02 14.85 9.37
C PHE A 200 23.96 15.75 8.57
N LYS A 201 23.39 16.72 7.82
CA LYS A 201 24.18 17.78 7.21
C LYS A 201 24.85 18.58 8.34
N THR A 202 26.16 18.54 8.40
CA THR A 202 27.02 19.49 9.12
C THR A 202 27.17 20.77 8.34
#